data_AF-A0A1W6BEE5-F1
#
_entry.id   AF-A0A1W6BEE5-F1
#
_cell.length_a   1.000
_cell.length_b   1.000
_cell.length_c   1.000
_cell.angle_alpha   90.00
_cell.angle_beta   90.00
_cell.angle_gamma   90.00
#
_symmetry.space_group_name_H-M   'P 1'
#
loop_
_entity.id
_entity.type
_entity.pdbx_description
1 polymer ?
#
loop_
_entity_poly.entity_id
_entity_poly.type
_entity_poly.pdbx_seq_one_letter_code
_entity_poly.pdbx_strand_id
1 'polypeptide(L)'
;MASSRDDFIIAIRSAFLKKSTKQKFSLLTLIFFSIFIIVLSNFNFKAISITKSIIKEIVYRSSFIVSIPENLIKSSYYNVNEYTNYYKEYKKTKEELDQLKSENISTKIIKSENEELKSLIDGYTITSNKILAKVIVDHESPFLRSIIINKGSKEKIKIGTNIYDRSYLVGRVIEVNYTNSRVLLLTDLNSNIPVSITPGNVQAIVVGNGDKKGEIKYIKNDLINKIDDKGIAYTSGTGSIFKSGIPVGTVDLKDENEKILINFYSDFTQLKYVFAEIDELIPTPAETKENDQTEGSSNTEQIKINLISDELQILEESNTKFLEENKELNNLTKELEKQIEILKTENEFQKNAIQQHNLDQEELEFLRLNLIYSSKCQSKKLFSTGFKVGTPEYKECIMQKGKISD
;
A
#
# COMPACT_ATOMS: atom_id res chain seq x y z
N MET A 1 72.41 18.82 95.29
CA MET A 1 72.18 18.93 93.82
C MET A 1 70.99 18.04 93.45
N ALA A 2 69.76 18.54 93.57
CA ALA A 2 68.54 17.76 93.29
C ALA A 2 67.45 18.64 92.64
N SER A 3 67.83 19.64 91.85
CA SER A 3 66.89 20.52 91.13
C SER A 3 66.87 20.28 89.62
N SER A 4 67.76 19.45 89.06
CA SER A 4 67.87 19.32 87.59
C SER A 4 67.05 18.19 86.98
N ARG A 5 66.76 17.09 87.69
CA ARG A 5 66.05 15.94 87.11
C ARG A 5 64.54 16.16 86.91
N ASP A 6 63.91 16.89 87.82
CA ASP A 6 62.46 17.17 87.71
C ASP A 6 62.16 18.22 86.64
N ASP A 7 63.06 19.17 86.42
CA ASP A 7 62.93 20.18 85.35
C ASP A 7 62.94 19.55 83.95
N PHE A 8 63.74 18.49 83.71
CA PHE A 8 63.75 17.79 82.42
C PHE A 8 62.44 17.04 82.14
N ILE A 9 61.88 16.36 83.14
CA ILE A 9 60.62 15.63 82.96
C ILE A 9 59.43 16.59 82.82
N ILE A 10 59.45 17.71 83.55
CA ILE A 10 58.43 18.78 83.44
C ILE A 10 58.55 19.51 82.08
N ALA A 11 59.77 19.73 81.58
CA ALA A 11 60.01 20.28 80.24
C ALA A 11 59.51 19.34 79.12
N ILE A 12 59.74 18.02 79.24
CA ILE A 12 59.24 17.03 78.27
C ILE A 12 57.71 16.96 78.29
N ARG A 13 57.11 16.96 79.49
CA ARG A 13 55.65 16.89 79.65
C ARG A 13 54.94 18.15 79.15
N SER A 14 55.53 19.32 79.35
CA SER A 14 55.00 20.60 78.85
C SER A 14 55.19 20.76 77.33
N ALA A 15 56.31 20.28 76.77
CA ALA A 15 56.53 20.23 75.32
C ALA A 15 55.55 19.28 74.62
N PHE A 16 55.13 18.18 75.26
CA PHE A 16 54.14 17.24 74.72
C PHE A 16 52.69 17.76 74.77
N LEU A 17 52.40 18.83 75.52
CA LEU A 17 51.03 19.35 75.70
C LEU A 17 50.70 20.61 74.89
N LYS A 18 51.71 21.26 74.26
CA LYS A 18 51.47 22.43 73.38
C LYS A 18 50.99 21.98 72.00
N LYS A 19 49.86 22.51 71.51
CA LYS A 19 49.18 22.07 70.26
C LYS A 19 50.08 22.11 69.02
N SER A 20 51.01 23.08 68.94
CA SER A 20 51.97 23.24 67.84
C SER A 20 53.06 22.16 67.82
N THR A 21 53.59 21.78 68.99
CA THR A 21 54.65 20.76 69.11
C THR A 21 54.10 19.34 68.98
N LYS A 22 52.84 19.09 69.41
CA LYS A 22 52.13 17.83 69.12
C LYS A 22 52.04 17.53 67.63
N GLN A 23 51.71 18.53 66.80
CA GLN A 23 51.61 18.34 65.35
C GLN A 23 52.98 18.04 64.72
N LYS A 24 54.03 18.74 65.13
CA LYS A 24 55.40 18.51 64.61
C LYS A 24 55.97 17.15 65.05
N PHE A 25 55.76 16.74 66.30
CA PHE A 25 56.14 15.41 66.78
C PHE A 25 55.28 14.29 66.16
N SER A 26 53.98 14.52 65.96
CA SER A 26 53.11 13.58 65.23
C SER A 26 53.56 13.41 63.78
N LEU A 27 53.99 14.48 63.11
CA LEU A 27 54.51 14.40 61.75
C LEU A 27 55.87 13.68 61.72
N LEU A 28 56.77 14.01 62.65
CA LEU A 28 58.09 13.37 62.73
C LEU A 28 57.97 11.87 63.04
N THR A 29 57.08 11.48 63.97
CA THR A 29 56.82 10.08 64.29
C THR A 29 56.20 9.34 63.12
N LEU A 30 55.30 9.97 62.35
CA LEU A 30 54.69 9.38 61.15
C LEU A 30 55.70 9.22 60.01
N ILE A 31 56.59 10.20 59.81
CA ILE A 31 57.73 10.11 58.88
C ILE A 31 58.67 8.98 59.30
N PHE A 32 58.99 8.89 60.59
CA PHE A 32 59.83 7.81 61.11
C PHE A 32 59.16 6.44 60.91
N PHE A 33 57.86 6.31 61.17
CA PHE A 33 57.11 5.08 60.93
C PHE A 33 57.05 4.71 59.44
N SER A 34 56.93 5.72 58.57
CA SER A 34 56.97 5.53 57.11
C SER A 34 58.32 5.00 56.64
N ILE A 35 59.42 5.64 57.06
CA ILE A 35 60.78 5.18 56.75
C ILE A 35 61.03 3.78 57.35
N PHE A 36 60.58 3.55 58.58
CA PHE A 36 60.69 2.24 59.24
C PHE A 36 59.93 1.15 58.47
N ILE A 37 58.72 1.42 57.98
CA ILE A 37 57.94 0.50 57.14
C ILE A 37 58.62 0.24 55.79
N ILE A 38 59.20 1.27 55.16
CA ILE A 38 59.94 1.12 53.90
C ILE A 38 61.17 0.23 54.11
N VAL A 39 61.90 0.42 55.21
CA VAL A 39 63.04 -0.42 55.57
C VAL A 39 62.59 -1.85 55.91
N LEU A 40 61.49 -2.02 56.67
CA LEU A 40 60.88 -3.33 56.94
C LEU A 40 60.44 -4.04 55.66
N SER A 41 59.97 -3.29 54.66
CA SER A 41 59.58 -3.82 53.35
C SER A 41 60.77 -4.34 52.54
N ASN A 42 62.00 -3.93 52.85
CA ASN A 42 63.21 -4.45 52.20
C ASN A 42 63.72 -5.74 52.87
N PHE A 43 63.30 -6.03 54.10
CA PHE A 43 63.50 -7.33 54.69
C PHE A 43 62.53 -8.31 54.04
N ASN A 44 63.08 -9.41 53.52
CA ASN A 44 62.38 -10.41 52.73
C ASN A 44 61.45 -11.30 53.61
N PHE A 45 60.62 -10.67 54.44
CA PHE A 45 59.70 -11.33 55.36
C PHE A 45 58.58 -12.00 54.56
N LYS A 46 58.47 -13.32 54.71
CA LYS A 46 57.49 -14.17 54.04
C LYS A 46 56.03 -13.71 54.23
N ALA A 47 55.72 -13.04 55.34
CA ALA A 47 54.39 -12.48 55.59
C ALA A 47 54.00 -11.34 54.63
N ILE A 48 54.95 -10.50 54.23
CA ILE A 48 54.72 -9.35 53.34
C ILE A 48 54.52 -9.82 51.90
N SER A 49 55.25 -10.85 51.47
CA SER A 49 55.07 -11.42 50.13
C SER A 49 53.72 -12.15 49.97
N ILE A 50 53.28 -12.89 51.01
CA ILE A 50 51.97 -13.57 51.00
C ILE A 50 50.80 -12.57 50.94
N THR A 51 50.84 -11.53 51.78
CA THR A 51 49.78 -10.49 51.80
C THR A 51 49.72 -9.72 50.48
N LYS A 52 50.87 -9.40 49.88
CA LYS A 52 50.94 -8.76 48.56
C LYS A 52 50.36 -9.64 47.45
N SER A 53 50.54 -10.96 47.52
CA SER A 53 49.94 -11.91 46.58
C SER A 53 48.41 -11.98 46.72
N ILE A 54 47.89 -12.02 47.96
CA ILE A 54 46.44 -12.02 48.23
C ILE A 54 45.79 -10.74 47.71
N ILE A 55 46.39 -9.57 47.98
CA ILE A 55 45.88 -8.28 47.49
C ILE A 55 45.87 -8.25 45.96
N LYS A 56 46.94 -8.73 45.31
CA LYS A 56 46.99 -8.82 43.85
C LYS A 56 45.93 -9.75 43.29
N GLU A 57 45.69 -10.90 43.91
CA GLU A 57 44.68 -11.85 43.46
C GLU A 57 43.25 -11.29 43.57
N ILE A 58 42.97 -10.54 44.63
CA ILE A 58 41.71 -9.81 44.79
C ILE A 58 41.58 -8.73 43.71
N VAL A 59 42.63 -7.92 43.50
CA VAL A 59 42.64 -6.83 42.50
C VAL A 59 42.44 -7.38 41.08
N TYR A 60 43.11 -8.48 40.72
CA TYR A 60 42.96 -9.09 39.40
C TYR A 60 41.57 -9.72 39.19
N ARG A 61 41.00 -10.37 40.23
CA ARG A 61 39.62 -10.88 40.17
C ARG A 61 38.58 -9.76 40.11
N SER A 62 38.77 -8.68 40.86
CA SER A 62 37.87 -7.52 40.81
C SER A 62 37.98 -6.76 39.48
N SER A 63 39.17 -6.69 38.88
CA SER A 63 39.38 -6.06 37.57
C SER A 63 38.55 -6.74 36.47
N PHE A 64 38.43 -8.07 36.51
CA PHE A 64 37.58 -8.82 35.58
C PHE A 64 36.08 -8.52 35.76
N ILE A 65 35.64 -8.14 36.96
CA ILE A 65 34.24 -7.77 37.24
C ILE A 65 33.94 -6.35 36.73
N VAL A 66 34.93 -5.46 36.78
CA VAL A 66 34.82 -4.05 36.35
C VAL A 66 34.90 -3.90 34.82
N SER A 67 35.49 -4.86 34.09
CA SER A 67 35.56 -4.82 32.62
C SER A 67 34.33 -5.43 31.90
N ILE A 68 33.45 -6.13 32.63
CA ILE A 68 32.21 -6.72 32.09
C ILE A 68 31.14 -5.69 31.63
N PRO A 69 30.96 -4.48 32.23
CA PRO A 69 29.87 -3.60 31.84
C PRO A 69 30.07 -2.86 30.51
N GLU A 70 31.30 -2.78 29.98
CA GLU A 70 31.62 -1.84 28.89
C GLU A 70 31.04 -2.28 27.52
N ASN A 71 30.84 -3.59 27.32
CA ASN A 71 30.23 -4.13 26.10
C ASN A 71 28.74 -4.51 26.24
N LEU A 72 28.23 -4.71 27.46
CA LEU A 72 26.83 -5.07 27.70
C LEU A 72 25.89 -3.86 27.74
N ILE A 73 26.39 -2.69 28.18
CA ILE A 73 25.58 -1.46 28.25
C ILE A 73 25.35 -0.88 26.84
N LYS A 74 26.33 -1.02 25.93
CA LYS A 74 26.16 -0.62 24.53
C LYS A 74 25.13 -1.50 23.80
N SER A 75 25.14 -2.83 23.97
CA SER A 75 24.19 -3.70 23.24
C SER A 75 22.76 -3.64 23.78
N SER A 76 22.57 -3.42 25.09
CA SER A 76 21.22 -3.36 25.68
C SER A 76 20.44 -2.09 25.31
N TYR A 77 21.12 -0.99 25.01
CA TYR A 77 20.46 0.26 24.58
C TYR A 77 19.97 0.21 23.13
N TYR A 78 20.66 -0.54 22.25
CA TYR A 78 20.22 -0.71 20.85
C TYR A 78 19.05 -1.71 20.72
N ASN A 79 19.00 -2.77 21.54
CA ASN A 79 17.96 -3.81 21.43
C ASN A 79 16.55 -3.37 21.88
N VAL A 80 16.43 -2.49 22.88
CA VAL A 80 15.11 -2.00 23.33
C VAL A 80 14.50 -1.02 22.32
N ASN A 81 15.33 -0.18 21.71
CA ASN A 81 14.87 0.77 20.70
C ASN A 81 14.44 0.05 19.41
N GLU A 82 15.18 -1.00 19.01
CA GLU A 82 14.83 -1.81 17.83
C GLU A 82 13.48 -2.51 18.00
N TYR A 83 13.20 -3.11 19.16
CA TYR A 83 11.93 -3.82 19.38
C TYR A 83 10.72 -2.86 19.38
N THR A 84 10.87 -1.67 19.96
CA THR A 84 9.79 -0.66 19.93
C THR A 84 9.55 -0.10 18.53
N ASN A 85 10.60 0.07 17.73
CA ASN A 85 10.49 0.49 16.34
C ASN A 85 9.84 -0.60 15.48
N TYR A 86 10.27 -1.86 15.61
CA TYR A 86 9.66 -2.99 14.91
C TYR A 86 8.19 -3.16 15.26
N TYR A 87 7.82 -3.05 16.54
CA TYR A 87 6.43 -3.16 16.95
C TYR A 87 5.57 -2.00 16.43
N LYS A 88 6.11 -0.78 16.41
CA LYS A 88 5.44 0.39 15.81
C LYS A 88 5.26 0.24 14.31
N GLU A 89 6.30 -0.21 13.59
CA GLU A 89 6.21 -0.46 12.15
C GLU A 89 5.24 -1.59 11.83
N TYR A 90 5.27 -2.70 12.58
CA TYR A 90 4.31 -3.78 12.42
C TYR A 90 2.87 -3.28 12.60
N LYS A 91 2.62 -2.51 13.66
CA LYS A 91 1.28 -1.96 13.92
C LYS A 91 0.83 -1.01 12.81
N LYS A 92 1.71 -0.11 12.36
CA LYS A 92 1.45 0.82 11.26
C LYS A 92 1.14 0.07 9.96
N THR A 93 1.99 -0.87 9.57
CA THR A 93 1.81 -1.70 8.37
C THR A 93 0.51 -2.50 8.44
N LYS A 94 0.13 -2.98 9.62
CA LYS A 94 -1.14 -3.69 9.82
C LYS A 94 -2.35 -2.77 9.66
N GLU A 95 -2.30 -1.57 10.22
CA GLU A 95 -3.35 -0.55 10.05
C GLU A 95 -3.50 -0.15 8.56
N GLU A 96 -2.39 0.08 7.84
CA GLU A 96 -2.40 0.36 6.40
C GLU A 96 -2.98 -0.81 5.60
N LEU A 97 -2.64 -2.06 5.94
CA LEU A 97 -3.15 -3.24 5.27
C LEU A 97 -4.66 -3.44 5.50
N ASP A 98 -5.14 -3.17 6.71
CA ASP A 98 -6.56 -3.24 7.02
C ASP A 98 -7.35 -2.12 6.32
N GLN A 99 -6.77 -0.92 6.21
CA GLN A 99 -7.34 0.18 5.42
C GLN A 99 -7.42 -0.19 3.94
N LEU A 100 -6.33 -0.69 3.33
CA LEU A 100 -6.30 -1.10 1.93
C LEU A 100 -7.31 -2.22 1.63
N LYS A 101 -7.49 -3.17 2.57
CA LYS A 101 -8.53 -4.19 2.45
C LYS A 101 -9.94 -3.58 2.45
N SER A 102 -10.19 -2.63 3.35
CA SER A 102 -11.48 -1.93 3.40
C SER A 102 -11.77 -1.15 2.11
N GLU A 103 -10.78 -0.44 1.58
CA GLU A 103 -10.88 0.29 0.31
C GLU A 103 -11.11 -0.66 -0.88
N ASN A 104 -10.46 -1.83 -0.89
CA ASN A 104 -10.66 -2.85 -1.92
C ASN A 104 -12.08 -3.41 -1.87
N ILE A 105 -12.60 -3.75 -0.68
CA ILE A 105 -14.00 -4.19 -0.51
C ILE A 105 -14.97 -3.11 -0.98
N SER A 106 -14.77 -1.86 -0.57
CA SER A 106 -15.60 -0.72 -1.01
C SER A 106 -15.59 -0.58 -2.54
N THR A 107 -14.40 -0.66 -3.15
CA THR A 107 -14.26 -0.62 -4.62
C THR A 107 -14.99 -1.78 -5.29
N LYS A 108 -14.93 -2.98 -4.70
CA LYS A 108 -15.63 -4.16 -5.23
C LYS A 108 -17.15 -4.01 -5.13
N ILE A 109 -17.65 -3.45 -4.03
CA ILE A 109 -19.08 -3.12 -3.85
C ILE A 109 -19.50 -2.09 -4.90
N ILE A 110 -18.78 -0.97 -5.04
CA ILE A 110 -19.08 0.07 -6.02
C ILE A 110 -19.07 -0.50 -7.45
N LYS A 111 -18.11 -1.36 -7.78
CA LYS A 111 -18.08 -2.03 -9.10
C LYS A 111 -19.29 -2.93 -9.30
N SER A 112 -19.65 -3.74 -8.31
CA SER A 112 -20.83 -4.62 -8.37
C SER A 112 -22.12 -3.81 -8.49
N GLU A 113 -22.27 -2.73 -7.72
CA GLU A 113 -23.40 -1.80 -7.84
C GLU A 113 -23.42 -1.13 -9.21
N ASN A 114 -22.25 -0.75 -9.74
CA ASN A 114 -22.16 -0.17 -11.08
C ASN A 114 -22.55 -1.17 -12.17
N GLU A 115 -22.14 -2.44 -12.04
CA GLU A 115 -22.56 -3.54 -12.92
C GLU A 115 -24.06 -3.83 -12.80
N GLU A 116 -24.60 -3.85 -11.58
CA GLU A 116 -26.04 -4.01 -11.34
C GLU A 116 -26.85 -2.85 -11.94
N LEU A 117 -26.46 -1.61 -11.65
CA LEU A 117 -27.04 -0.41 -12.24
C LEU A 117 -26.92 -0.44 -13.77
N LYS A 118 -25.77 -0.84 -14.32
CA LYS A 118 -25.59 -1.03 -15.76
C LYS A 118 -26.52 -2.11 -16.30
N SER A 119 -26.70 -3.23 -15.63
CA SER A 119 -27.63 -4.29 -16.06
C SER A 119 -29.10 -3.86 -16.01
N LEU A 120 -29.49 -3.06 -15.01
CA LEU A 120 -30.81 -2.44 -14.90
C LEU A 120 -31.01 -1.38 -15.99
N ILE A 121 -29.93 -0.70 -16.37
CA ILE A 121 -29.87 0.27 -17.47
C ILE A 121 -29.70 -0.40 -18.85
N ASP A 122 -29.16 -1.62 -18.95
CA ASP A 122 -28.91 -2.41 -20.17
C ASP A 122 -30.21 -2.99 -20.74
N GLY A 123 -31.28 -3.02 -19.94
CA GLY A 123 -32.65 -3.02 -20.48
C GLY A 123 -32.94 -1.84 -21.42
N TYR A 124 -32.07 -0.82 -21.42
CA TYR A 124 -32.17 0.41 -22.20
C TYR A 124 -30.86 0.91 -22.88
N THR A 125 -29.66 0.38 -22.59
CA THR A 125 -28.40 1.02 -23.05
C THR A 125 -27.28 0.06 -23.45
N ILE A 126 -27.48 -0.59 -24.60
CA ILE A 126 -26.50 -1.29 -25.45
C ILE A 126 -25.04 -0.81 -25.23
N THR A 127 -24.22 -1.68 -24.62
CA THR A 127 -22.74 -1.65 -24.74
C THR A 127 -22.42 -1.70 -26.24
N SER A 128 -22.15 -0.53 -26.82
CA SER A 128 -21.77 -0.44 -28.23
C SER A 128 -20.37 -0.97 -28.40
N ASN A 129 -20.23 -2.02 -29.20
CA ASN A 129 -18.95 -2.28 -29.82
C ASN A 129 -18.58 -1.06 -30.67
N LYS A 130 -17.33 -0.64 -30.56
CA LYS A 130 -16.78 0.52 -31.26
C LYS A 130 -15.74 0.03 -32.25
N ILE A 131 -15.88 0.42 -33.52
CA ILE A 131 -14.86 0.15 -34.53
C ILE A 131 -13.98 1.38 -34.73
N LEU A 132 -12.66 1.17 -34.76
CA LEU A 132 -11.71 2.23 -35.08
C LEU A 132 -11.78 2.56 -36.57
N ALA A 133 -11.96 3.85 -36.87
CA ALA A 133 -11.95 4.40 -38.21
C ALA A 133 -10.87 5.49 -38.32
N LYS A 134 -10.19 5.53 -39.45
CA LYS A 134 -9.24 6.59 -39.82
C LYS A 134 -9.97 7.67 -40.60
N VAL A 135 -9.70 8.93 -40.27
CA VAL A 135 -10.18 10.08 -41.03
C VAL A 135 -9.33 10.22 -42.30
N ILE A 136 -9.98 10.21 -43.46
CA ILE A 136 -9.34 10.29 -44.78
C ILE A 136 -9.31 11.74 -45.26
N VAL A 137 -10.43 12.45 -45.11
CA VAL A 137 -10.60 13.82 -45.60
C VAL A 137 -11.30 14.64 -44.54
N ASP A 138 -10.74 15.81 -44.28
CA ASP A 138 -11.37 16.86 -43.48
C ASP A 138 -11.79 17.98 -44.44
N HIS A 139 -13.11 18.10 -44.66
CA HIS A 139 -13.66 19.16 -45.49
C HIS A 139 -14.21 20.26 -44.58
N GLU A 140 -13.41 21.29 -44.36
CA GLU A 140 -13.86 22.54 -43.74
C GLU A 140 -14.51 23.44 -44.80
N SER A 141 -15.75 23.10 -45.21
CA SER A 141 -16.56 24.06 -45.96
C SER A 141 -17.19 25.05 -44.98
N PRO A 142 -17.23 26.37 -45.29
CA PRO A 142 -17.92 27.36 -44.46
C PRO A 142 -19.43 27.08 -44.33
N PHE A 143 -20.00 26.24 -45.21
CA PHE A 143 -21.41 25.86 -45.19
C PHE A 143 -21.65 24.44 -44.63
N LEU A 144 -20.62 23.61 -44.51
CA LEU A 144 -20.72 22.23 -44.05
C LEU A 144 -19.41 21.75 -43.40
N ARG A 145 -19.44 21.52 -42.09
CA ARG A 145 -18.35 20.92 -41.31
C ARG A 145 -18.55 19.41 -41.22
N SER A 146 -17.79 18.67 -42.03
CA SER A 146 -17.88 17.20 -42.10
C SER A 146 -16.53 16.55 -42.34
N ILE A 147 -16.38 15.32 -41.85
CA ILE A 147 -15.20 14.47 -42.11
C ILE A 147 -15.60 13.20 -42.85
N ILE A 148 -14.68 12.62 -43.60
CA ILE A 148 -14.84 11.33 -44.26
C ILE A 148 -13.99 10.28 -43.54
N ILE A 149 -14.60 9.17 -43.15
CA ILE A 149 -13.94 8.05 -42.47
C ILE A 149 -13.79 6.84 -43.38
N ASN A 150 -12.74 6.03 -43.18
CA ASN A 150 -12.43 4.84 -43.99
C ASN A 150 -13.27 3.60 -43.65
N LYS A 151 -14.49 3.82 -43.19
CA LYS A 151 -15.42 2.77 -42.79
C LYS A 151 -16.78 3.05 -43.39
N GLY A 152 -17.41 2.02 -43.93
CA GLY A 152 -18.65 2.12 -44.69
C GLY A 152 -19.66 1.06 -44.30
N SER A 153 -20.60 0.79 -45.20
CA SER A 153 -21.59 -0.27 -45.01
C SER A 153 -20.94 -1.67 -44.92
N LYS A 154 -19.73 -1.86 -45.49
CA LYS A 154 -18.92 -3.08 -45.31
C LYS A 154 -18.69 -3.40 -43.82
N GLU A 155 -18.48 -2.38 -43.00
CA GLU A 155 -18.30 -2.51 -41.55
C GLU A 155 -19.58 -2.25 -40.76
N LYS A 156 -20.74 -2.42 -41.39
CA LYS A 156 -22.08 -2.26 -40.81
C LYS A 156 -22.39 -0.84 -40.29
N ILE A 157 -21.67 0.17 -40.76
CA ILE A 157 -22.02 1.57 -40.45
C ILE A 157 -23.34 1.93 -41.14
N LYS A 158 -24.21 2.63 -40.43
CA LYS A 158 -25.51 3.10 -40.92
C LYS A 158 -25.59 4.61 -40.79
N ILE A 159 -26.53 5.21 -41.52
CA ILE A 159 -26.88 6.61 -41.32
C ILE A 159 -27.41 6.76 -39.89
N GLY A 160 -26.93 7.79 -39.19
CA GLY A 160 -27.24 8.02 -37.78
C GLY A 160 -26.25 7.39 -36.79
N THR A 161 -25.29 6.56 -37.24
CA THR A 161 -24.24 6.00 -36.36
C THR A 161 -23.47 7.11 -35.65
N ASN A 162 -23.34 7.01 -34.32
CA ASN A 162 -22.59 7.96 -33.51
C ASN A 162 -21.09 7.75 -33.67
N ILE A 163 -20.36 8.87 -33.76
CA ILE A 163 -18.91 8.90 -33.91
C ILE A 163 -18.29 9.57 -32.68
N TYR A 164 -17.21 8.96 -32.17
CA TYR A 164 -16.56 9.35 -30.93
C TYR A 164 -15.08 9.63 -31.14
N ASP A 165 -14.53 10.60 -30.39
CA ASP A 165 -13.10 10.71 -30.12
C ASP A 165 -12.87 10.27 -28.67
N ARG A 166 -12.26 9.11 -28.49
CA ARG A 166 -12.15 8.39 -27.21
C ARG A 166 -13.55 8.13 -26.61
N SER A 167 -13.98 8.97 -25.68
CA SER A 167 -15.25 8.86 -24.95
C SER A 167 -16.22 10.01 -25.25
N TYR A 168 -15.79 10.99 -26.05
CA TYR A 168 -16.55 12.20 -26.31
C TYR A 168 -17.26 12.10 -27.66
N LEU A 169 -18.46 12.67 -27.74
CA LEU A 169 -19.20 12.72 -29.00
C LEU A 169 -18.52 13.69 -29.97
N VAL A 170 -18.32 13.25 -31.21
CA VAL A 170 -17.73 14.07 -32.29
C VAL A 170 -18.75 14.39 -33.37
N GLY A 171 -19.72 13.52 -33.58
CA GLY A 171 -20.67 13.70 -34.66
C GLY A 171 -21.49 12.46 -34.92
N ARG A 172 -22.18 12.49 -36.06
CA ARG A 172 -22.97 11.34 -36.55
C ARG A 172 -22.78 11.15 -38.04
N VAL A 173 -22.94 9.93 -38.49
CA VAL A 173 -22.88 9.57 -39.91
C VAL A 173 -24.13 10.10 -40.62
N ILE A 174 -23.95 10.84 -41.71
CA ILE A 174 -25.04 11.37 -42.55
C ILE A 174 -25.11 10.71 -43.93
N GLU A 175 -23.99 10.17 -44.41
CA GLU A 175 -23.92 9.43 -45.68
C GLU A 175 -23.04 8.19 -45.49
N VAL A 176 -23.45 7.07 -46.08
CA VAL A 176 -22.70 5.81 -46.02
C VAL A 176 -22.46 5.30 -47.44
N ASN A 177 -21.20 5.11 -47.79
CA ASN A 177 -20.77 4.39 -48.99
C ASN A 177 -20.28 2.99 -48.61
N TYR A 178 -19.93 2.19 -49.61
CA TYR A 178 -19.46 0.81 -49.37
C TYR A 178 -18.19 0.75 -48.49
N THR A 179 -17.21 1.62 -48.74
CA THR A 179 -15.89 1.61 -48.07
C THR A 179 -15.62 2.81 -47.17
N ASN A 180 -16.47 3.83 -47.21
CA ASN A 180 -16.29 5.08 -46.48
C ASN A 180 -17.64 5.68 -46.08
N SER A 181 -17.62 6.61 -45.15
CA SER A 181 -18.83 7.31 -44.69
C SER A 181 -18.53 8.78 -44.40
N ARG A 182 -19.52 9.64 -44.58
CA ARG A 182 -19.45 11.06 -44.22
C ARG A 182 -20.08 11.28 -42.84
N VAL A 183 -19.34 11.98 -41.98
CA VAL A 183 -19.73 12.31 -40.61
C VAL A 183 -19.98 13.82 -40.52
N LEU A 184 -21.17 14.19 -40.05
CA LEU A 184 -21.50 15.57 -39.68
C LEU A 184 -20.96 15.85 -38.28
N LEU A 185 -20.12 16.89 -38.15
CA LEU A 185 -19.50 17.26 -36.88
C LEU A 185 -20.48 18.01 -35.96
N LEU A 186 -20.19 18.03 -34.64
CA LEU A 186 -20.98 18.81 -33.68
C LEU A 186 -20.87 20.32 -33.88
N THR A 187 -19.78 20.78 -34.50
CA THR A 187 -19.50 22.20 -34.77
C THR A 187 -20.31 22.76 -35.94
N ASP A 188 -20.95 21.91 -36.75
CA ASP A 188 -21.76 22.33 -37.89
C ASP A 188 -23.05 23.05 -37.44
N LEU A 189 -23.46 24.07 -38.20
CA LEU A 189 -24.68 24.84 -37.94
C LEU A 189 -25.97 24.00 -38.03
N ASN A 190 -25.95 22.90 -38.79
CA ASN A 190 -27.07 21.96 -38.90
C ASN A 190 -27.01 20.84 -37.85
N SER A 191 -25.97 20.81 -37.02
CA SER A 191 -25.83 19.83 -35.96
C SER A 191 -26.67 20.22 -34.76
N ASN A 192 -27.69 19.41 -34.44
CA ASN A 192 -28.58 19.61 -33.31
C ASN A 192 -28.48 18.38 -32.41
N ILE A 193 -28.01 18.59 -31.17
CA ILE A 193 -27.73 17.51 -30.21
C ILE A 193 -28.59 17.73 -28.96
N PRO A 194 -29.58 16.85 -28.71
CA PRO A 194 -30.34 16.88 -27.46
C PRO A 194 -29.46 16.48 -26.28
N VAL A 195 -29.23 17.40 -25.34
CA VAL A 195 -28.38 17.21 -24.17
C VAL A 195 -29.13 17.39 -22.85
N SER A 196 -28.57 16.81 -21.80
CA SER A 196 -28.92 17.05 -20.40
C SER A 196 -27.69 17.67 -19.71
N ILE A 197 -27.91 18.67 -18.86
CA ILE A 197 -26.84 19.41 -18.18
C ILE A 197 -26.87 19.13 -16.67
N THR A 198 -25.78 18.60 -16.12
CA THR A 198 -25.58 18.30 -14.68
C THR A 198 -24.84 19.46 -14.00
N PRO A 199 -25.16 19.84 -12.74
CA PRO A 199 -26.00 19.13 -11.75
C PRO A 199 -27.52 19.36 -11.81
N GLY A 200 -28.03 20.26 -12.66
CA GLY A 200 -29.46 20.62 -12.71
C GLY A 200 -30.37 19.65 -13.48
N ASN A 201 -29.81 18.65 -14.18
CA ASN A 201 -30.49 17.79 -15.16
C ASN A 201 -31.40 18.56 -16.13
N VAL A 202 -30.93 19.72 -16.58
CA VAL A 202 -31.68 20.60 -17.48
C VAL A 202 -31.57 20.06 -18.91
N GLN A 203 -32.70 19.81 -19.56
CA GLN A 203 -32.75 19.40 -20.96
C GLN A 203 -32.58 20.62 -21.86
N ALA A 204 -31.72 20.50 -22.87
CA ALA A 204 -31.45 21.54 -23.85
C ALA A 204 -31.03 20.93 -25.20
N ILE A 205 -30.84 21.77 -26.21
CA ILE A 205 -30.28 21.37 -27.50
C ILE A 205 -29.01 22.16 -27.74
N VAL A 206 -27.89 21.48 -27.94
CA VAL A 206 -26.65 22.09 -28.41
C VAL A 206 -26.71 22.20 -29.92
N VAL A 207 -26.45 23.40 -30.44
CA VAL A 207 -26.33 23.69 -31.86
C VAL A 207 -24.89 24.13 -32.15
N GLY A 208 -24.27 23.57 -33.19
CA GLY A 208 -22.94 24.02 -33.61
C GLY A 208 -22.99 25.48 -34.05
N ASN A 209 -21.95 26.25 -33.74
CA ASN A 209 -21.89 27.68 -34.11
C ASN A 209 -21.02 27.95 -35.34
N GLY A 210 -20.56 26.91 -36.03
CA GLY A 210 -19.64 27.04 -37.17
C GLY A 210 -18.18 27.29 -36.77
N ASP A 211 -17.83 27.22 -35.49
CA ASP A 211 -16.48 27.35 -34.93
C ASP A 211 -16.24 26.24 -33.87
N LYS A 212 -15.24 26.39 -32.99
CA LYS A 212 -14.85 25.41 -31.96
C LYS A 212 -15.85 25.26 -30.80
N LYS A 213 -16.88 26.10 -30.73
CA LYS A 213 -17.87 26.10 -29.63
C LYS A 213 -19.25 25.70 -30.14
N GLY A 214 -20.17 25.42 -29.22
CA GLY A 214 -21.59 25.29 -29.51
C GLY A 214 -22.39 26.37 -28.80
N GLU A 215 -23.62 26.57 -29.23
CA GLU A 215 -24.63 27.40 -28.56
C GLU A 215 -25.69 26.47 -27.96
N ILE A 216 -26.00 26.64 -26.68
CA ILE A 216 -27.07 25.91 -26.01
C ILE A 216 -28.38 26.68 -26.20
N LYS A 217 -29.37 26.02 -26.79
CA LYS A 217 -30.69 26.55 -27.11
C LYS A 217 -31.79 25.72 -26.46
N TYR A 218 -33.01 26.27 -26.47
CA TYR A 218 -34.23 25.58 -26.05
C TYR A 218 -34.23 25.15 -24.57
N ILE A 219 -33.62 25.96 -23.70
CA ILE A 219 -33.74 25.81 -22.24
C ILE A 219 -35.05 26.46 -21.80
N LYS A 220 -35.78 25.82 -20.88
CA LYS A 220 -36.96 26.44 -20.26
C LYS A 220 -36.51 27.59 -19.35
N ASN A 221 -37.14 28.76 -19.46
CA ASN A 221 -36.73 29.99 -18.76
C ASN A 221 -36.60 29.83 -17.23
N ASP A 222 -37.43 28.98 -16.62
CA ASP A 222 -37.42 28.68 -15.18
C ASP A 222 -36.26 27.77 -14.73
N LEU A 223 -35.59 27.10 -15.68
CA LEU A 223 -34.50 26.16 -15.41
C LEU A 223 -33.10 26.74 -15.68
N ILE A 224 -33.01 27.93 -16.28
CA ILE A 224 -31.73 28.60 -16.57
C ILE A 224 -30.91 28.78 -15.28
N ASN A 225 -31.57 29.17 -14.18
CA ASN A 225 -30.93 29.39 -12.88
C ASN A 225 -30.36 28.12 -12.22
N LYS A 226 -30.67 26.93 -12.76
CA LYS A 226 -30.16 25.64 -12.27
C LYS A 226 -28.91 25.18 -13.03
N ILE A 227 -28.52 25.91 -14.08
CA ILE A 227 -27.30 25.62 -14.84
C ILE A 227 -26.14 26.31 -14.12
N ASP A 228 -25.13 25.51 -13.79
CA ASP A 228 -23.91 26.01 -13.17
C ASP A 228 -22.90 26.47 -14.23
N ASP A 229 -22.07 27.46 -13.88
CA ASP A 229 -20.91 27.80 -14.70
C ASP A 229 -19.99 26.58 -14.69
N LYS A 230 -19.61 26.09 -15.87
CA LYS A 230 -18.88 24.81 -16.04
C LYS A 230 -19.69 23.54 -15.73
N GLY A 231 -21.02 23.60 -15.80
CA GLY A 231 -21.86 22.40 -15.84
C GLY A 231 -21.45 21.45 -16.96
N ILE A 232 -21.68 20.14 -16.78
CA ILE A 232 -21.33 19.11 -17.76
C ILE A 232 -22.55 18.80 -18.60
N ALA A 233 -22.43 18.93 -19.92
CA ALA A 233 -23.46 18.52 -20.87
C ALA A 233 -23.16 17.13 -21.44
N TYR A 234 -24.16 16.25 -21.37
CA TYR A 234 -24.13 14.90 -21.93
C TYR A 234 -25.37 14.66 -22.78
N THR A 235 -25.30 13.74 -23.75
CA THR A 235 -26.43 13.42 -24.62
C THR A 235 -27.61 12.88 -23.81
N SER A 236 -28.81 13.38 -24.10
CA SER A 236 -30.03 13.00 -23.36
C SER A 236 -30.60 11.65 -23.79
N GLY A 237 -30.27 11.17 -24.99
CA GLY A 237 -30.92 9.99 -25.60
C GLY A 237 -32.24 10.32 -26.32
N THR A 238 -32.68 11.59 -26.28
CA THR A 238 -33.95 12.01 -26.85
C THR A 238 -33.94 11.89 -28.38
N GLY A 239 -35.01 11.29 -28.93
CA GLY A 239 -35.19 11.12 -30.37
C GLY A 239 -34.43 9.93 -30.97
N SER A 240 -33.79 9.09 -30.14
CA SER A 240 -33.06 7.87 -30.56
C SER A 240 -31.95 8.10 -31.60
N ILE A 241 -31.51 9.35 -31.79
CA ILE A 241 -30.43 9.70 -32.72
C ILE A 241 -29.08 9.48 -32.05
N PHE A 242 -28.95 9.92 -30.80
CA PHE A 242 -27.75 9.74 -29.98
C PHE A 242 -28.11 8.82 -28.81
N LYS A 243 -27.19 7.94 -28.37
CA LYS A 243 -27.39 7.22 -27.10
C LYS A 243 -27.34 8.20 -25.93
N SER A 244 -28.03 7.87 -24.83
CA SER A 244 -28.00 8.69 -23.62
C SER A 244 -26.65 8.53 -22.89
N GLY A 245 -26.20 9.58 -22.21
CA GLY A 245 -25.06 9.52 -21.30
C GLY A 245 -23.68 9.77 -21.92
N ILE A 246 -23.59 10.24 -23.17
CA ILE A 246 -22.30 10.52 -23.82
C ILE A 246 -21.88 11.97 -23.50
N PRO A 247 -20.70 12.21 -22.93
CA PRO A 247 -20.23 13.57 -22.64
C PRO A 247 -19.95 14.35 -23.93
N VAL A 248 -20.45 15.59 -23.98
CA VAL A 248 -20.34 16.49 -25.14
C VAL A 248 -19.38 17.65 -24.84
N GLY A 249 -19.53 18.31 -23.70
CA GLY A 249 -18.72 19.47 -23.35
C GLY A 249 -19.08 20.12 -22.02
N THR A 250 -18.41 21.24 -21.75
CA THR A 250 -18.58 22.05 -20.55
C THR A 250 -19.30 23.37 -20.87
N VAL A 251 -20.30 23.72 -20.08
CA VAL A 251 -21.08 24.97 -20.22
C VAL A 251 -20.23 26.18 -19.88
N ASP A 252 -20.39 27.25 -20.65
CA ASP A 252 -19.74 28.55 -20.48
C ASP A 252 -20.83 29.64 -20.50
N LEU A 253 -21.15 30.18 -19.32
CA LEU A 253 -22.24 31.15 -19.15
C LEU A 253 -21.83 32.59 -19.52
N LYS A 254 -20.58 32.81 -19.93
CA LYS A 254 -20.03 34.15 -20.19
C LYS A 254 -20.14 34.52 -21.67
N ASP A 255 -21.28 35.08 -22.08
CA ASP A 255 -21.38 35.83 -23.33
C ASP A 255 -22.14 37.16 -23.13
N GLU A 256 -21.70 38.20 -23.84
CA GLU A 256 -22.24 39.56 -23.79
C GLU A 256 -23.64 39.66 -24.44
N ASN A 257 -24.06 38.60 -25.14
CA ASN A 257 -25.28 38.55 -25.96
C ASN A 257 -26.41 37.66 -25.37
N GLU A 258 -26.40 37.37 -24.07
CA GLU A 258 -27.35 36.45 -23.38
C GLU A 258 -27.35 35.00 -23.91
N LYS A 259 -26.35 34.62 -24.72
CA LYS A 259 -26.21 33.27 -25.25
C LYS A 259 -25.42 32.39 -24.30
N ILE A 260 -25.92 31.18 -24.08
CA ILE A 260 -25.20 30.17 -23.30
C ILE A 260 -24.35 29.37 -24.27
N LEU A 261 -23.04 29.34 -24.06
CA LEU A 261 -22.10 28.63 -24.92
C LEU A 261 -21.70 27.29 -24.29
N ILE A 262 -21.21 26.39 -25.13
CA ILE A 262 -20.59 25.13 -24.71
C ILE A 262 -19.22 24.98 -25.36
N ASN A 263 -18.24 24.63 -24.54
CA ASN A 263 -16.91 24.24 -24.99
C ASN A 263 -16.90 22.71 -25.14
N PHE A 264 -16.79 22.23 -26.37
CA PHE A 264 -16.73 20.80 -26.65
C PHE A 264 -15.44 20.17 -26.08
N TYR A 265 -15.51 18.90 -25.66
CA TYR A 265 -14.34 18.18 -25.17
C TYR A 265 -13.41 17.69 -26.28
N SER A 266 -13.94 17.44 -27.47
CA SER A 266 -13.18 17.02 -28.64
C SER A 266 -12.64 18.23 -29.41
N ASP A 267 -11.39 18.13 -29.85
CA ASP A 267 -10.83 19.07 -30.82
C ASP A 267 -11.13 18.57 -32.23
N PHE A 268 -11.99 19.29 -32.93
CA PHE A 268 -12.45 18.95 -34.27
C PHE A 268 -11.43 19.30 -35.37
N THR A 269 -10.40 20.08 -35.07
CA THR A 269 -9.45 20.58 -36.09
C THR A 269 -8.39 19.56 -36.50
N GLN A 270 -8.13 18.53 -35.68
CA GLN A 270 -7.07 17.54 -35.92
C GLN A 270 -7.53 16.10 -35.64
N LEU A 271 -8.68 15.71 -36.17
CA LEU A 271 -9.17 14.34 -36.03
C LEU A 271 -8.43 13.39 -36.97
N LYS A 272 -7.60 12.50 -36.40
CA LYS A 272 -6.88 11.44 -37.15
C LYS A 272 -7.61 10.11 -37.13
N TYR A 273 -8.13 9.76 -35.95
CA TYR A 273 -8.83 8.51 -35.69
C TYR A 273 -10.09 8.80 -34.88
N VAL A 274 -11.15 8.07 -35.20
CA VAL A 274 -12.42 8.15 -34.51
C VAL A 274 -12.98 6.75 -34.32
N PHE A 275 -13.90 6.60 -33.37
CA PHE A 275 -14.59 5.36 -33.11
C PHE A 275 -16.01 5.47 -33.64
N ALA A 276 -16.45 4.52 -34.47
CA ALA A 276 -17.83 4.41 -34.90
C ALA A 276 -18.55 3.33 -34.09
N GLU A 277 -19.76 3.64 -33.66
CA GLU A 277 -20.63 2.68 -32.99
C GLU A 277 -21.17 1.64 -33.97
N ILE A 278 -21.07 0.37 -33.57
CA ILE A 278 -21.70 -0.74 -34.28
C ILE A 278 -22.68 -1.42 -33.33
N ASP A 279 -23.90 -1.61 -33.81
CA ASP A 279 -24.88 -2.45 -33.12
C ASP A 279 -24.50 -3.92 -33.37
N GLU A 280 -24.16 -4.63 -32.30
CA GLU A 280 -24.22 -6.09 -32.36
C GLU A 280 -25.70 -6.48 -32.44
N LEU A 281 -26.09 -7.06 -33.57
CA LEU A 281 -27.30 -7.86 -33.61
C LEU A 281 -27.04 -9.03 -32.66
N ILE A 282 -27.73 -9.03 -31.52
CA ILE A 282 -27.97 -10.27 -30.77
C ILE A 282 -28.60 -11.23 -31.79
N PRO A 283 -27.95 -12.35 -32.15
CA PRO A 283 -28.49 -13.24 -33.16
C PRO A 283 -29.82 -13.80 -32.66
N THR A 284 -30.90 -13.35 -33.30
CA THR A 284 -32.22 -13.94 -33.14
C THR A 284 -32.20 -15.30 -33.86
N PRO A 285 -32.74 -16.39 -33.26
CA PRO A 285 -32.67 -17.71 -33.88
C PRO A 285 -33.41 -17.74 -35.22
N ALA A 286 -32.66 -18.10 -36.26
CA ALA A 286 -33.01 -18.54 -37.61
C ALA A 286 -34.47 -18.48 -38.08
N GLU A 287 -34.67 -17.79 -39.20
CA GLU A 287 -35.57 -18.24 -40.27
C GLU A 287 -34.80 -18.26 -41.60
N THR A 288 -35.08 -19.29 -42.40
CA THR A 288 -34.29 -19.74 -43.56
C THR A 288 -35.03 -19.42 -44.86
N LYS A 289 -34.24 -19.25 -45.94
CA LYS A 289 -34.54 -19.26 -47.40
C LYS A 289 -34.99 -17.91 -47.99
N GLU A 290 -34.60 -17.50 -49.20
CA GLU A 290 -34.14 -18.24 -50.39
C GLU A 290 -33.35 -17.34 -51.37
N ASN A 291 -32.40 -17.97 -52.07
CA ASN A 291 -31.74 -17.72 -53.37
C ASN A 291 -31.70 -16.34 -54.05
N ASP A 292 -30.51 -15.97 -54.54
CA ASP A 292 -30.32 -15.83 -55.98
C ASP A 292 -28.87 -16.08 -56.43
N GLN A 293 -28.74 -16.75 -57.57
CA GLN A 293 -27.48 -17.13 -58.22
C GLN A 293 -26.92 -15.98 -59.06
N THR A 294 -25.60 -15.82 -59.11
CA THR A 294 -24.91 -15.54 -60.39
C THR A 294 -23.42 -15.86 -60.31
N GLU A 295 -22.98 -16.70 -61.25
CA GLU A 295 -21.60 -17.13 -61.44
C GLU A 295 -20.74 -16.02 -62.06
N GLY A 296 -19.48 -15.90 -61.59
CA GLY A 296 -18.41 -15.32 -62.41
C GLY A 296 -17.23 -14.65 -61.70
N SER A 297 -16.36 -15.37 -60.96
CA SER A 297 -14.91 -15.05 -60.87
C SER A 297 -14.06 -16.13 -60.15
N SER A 298 -13.90 -17.31 -60.77
CA SER A 298 -13.36 -18.52 -60.14
C SER A 298 -11.93 -18.46 -59.56
N ASN A 299 -11.11 -17.43 -59.82
CA ASN A 299 -9.73 -17.39 -59.30
C ASN A 299 -9.53 -16.47 -58.08
N THR A 300 -10.17 -15.30 -58.03
CA THR A 300 -10.00 -14.37 -56.90
C THR A 300 -10.85 -14.78 -55.69
N GLU A 301 -12.01 -15.39 -55.93
CA GLU A 301 -12.88 -15.92 -54.89
C GLU A 301 -12.26 -17.15 -54.21
N GLN A 302 -11.65 -18.05 -55.00
CA GLN A 302 -10.94 -19.21 -54.46
C GLN A 302 -9.74 -18.79 -53.60
N ILE A 303 -8.97 -17.77 -54.01
CA ILE A 303 -7.84 -17.24 -53.22
C ILE A 303 -8.34 -16.61 -51.92
N LYS A 304 -9.45 -15.86 -51.94
CA LYS A 304 -10.04 -15.31 -50.71
C LYS A 304 -10.55 -16.40 -49.79
N ILE A 305 -11.20 -17.43 -50.32
CA ILE A 305 -11.69 -18.58 -49.55
C ILE A 305 -10.51 -19.30 -48.89
N ASN A 306 -9.42 -19.54 -49.63
CA ASN A 306 -8.22 -20.16 -49.09
C ASN A 306 -7.56 -19.30 -47.99
N LEU A 307 -7.48 -17.98 -48.18
CA LEU A 307 -6.94 -17.08 -47.16
C LEU A 307 -7.80 -17.04 -45.89
N ILE A 308 -9.13 -17.07 -46.04
CA ILE A 308 -10.06 -17.12 -44.91
C ILE A 308 -9.97 -18.48 -44.20
N SER A 309 -9.82 -19.58 -44.93
CA SER A 309 -9.61 -20.90 -44.31
C SER A 309 -8.28 -20.97 -43.58
N ASP A 310 -7.22 -20.38 -44.13
CA ASP A 310 -5.91 -20.29 -43.47
C ASP A 310 -6.00 -19.44 -42.19
N GLU A 311 -6.71 -18.30 -42.23
CA GLU A 311 -6.92 -17.44 -41.06
C GLU A 311 -7.75 -18.15 -39.97
N LEU A 312 -8.79 -18.89 -40.35
CA LEU A 312 -9.57 -19.72 -39.42
C LEU A 312 -8.73 -20.84 -38.81
N GLN A 313 -7.90 -21.52 -39.62
CA GLN A 313 -7.00 -22.55 -39.11
C GLN A 313 -5.98 -21.98 -38.11
N ILE A 314 -5.37 -20.83 -38.42
CA ILE A 314 -4.44 -20.15 -37.51
C ILE A 314 -5.16 -19.74 -36.21
N LEU A 315 -6.41 -19.28 -36.31
CA LEU A 315 -7.19 -18.90 -35.13
C LEU A 315 -7.54 -20.11 -34.27
N GLU A 316 -7.90 -21.24 -34.89
CA GLU A 316 -8.16 -22.50 -34.18
C GLU A 316 -6.89 -23.03 -33.50
N GLU A 317 -5.76 -23.06 -34.21
CA GLU A 317 -4.46 -23.45 -33.65
C GLU A 317 -4.01 -22.51 -32.52
N SER A 318 -4.24 -21.21 -32.66
CA SER A 318 -3.94 -20.25 -31.59
C SER A 318 -4.83 -20.49 -30.37
N ASN A 319 -6.12 -20.76 -30.56
CA ASN A 319 -7.05 -21.03 -29.46
C ASN A 319 -6.71 -22.33 -28.74
N THR A 320 -6.35 -23.39 -29.46
CA THR A 320 -5.93 -24.66 -28.83
C THR A 320 -4.65 -24.47 -28.02
N LYS A 321 -3.67 -23.73 -28.56
CA LYS A 321 -2.45 -23.37 -27.83
C LYS A 321 -2.74 -22.54 -26.57
N PHE A 322 -3.62 -21.54 -26.67
CA PHE A 322 -4.04 -20.75 -25.50
C PHE A 322 -4.73 -21.61 -24.44
N LEU A 323 -5.56 -22.58 -24.84
CA LEU A 323 -6.20 -23.50 -23.89
C LEU A 323 -5.19 -24.42 -23.21
N GLU A 324 -4.17 -24.87 -23.94
CA GLU A 324 -3.09 -25.69 -23.39
C GLU A 324 -2.21 -24.90 -22.41
N GLU A 325 -1.78 -23.69 -22.76
CA GLU A 325 -1.03 -22.80 -21.86
C GLU A 325 -1.82 -22.46 -20.59
N ASN A 326 -3.12 -22.21 -20.70
CA ASN A 326 -3.98 -21.97 -19.54
C ASN A 326 -4.09 -23.22 -18.64
N LYS A 327 -4.11 -24.41 -19.24
CA LYS A 327 -4.12 -25.66 -18.47
C LYS A 327 -2.80 -25.89 -17.74
N GLU A 328 -1.67 -25.58 -18.36
CA GLU A 328 -0.35 -25.64 -17.72
C GLU A 328 -0.23 -24.65 -16.57
N LEU A 329 -0.65 -23.39 -16.76
CA LEU A 329 -0.66 -22.37 -15.71
C LEU A 329 -1.53 -22.78 -14.52
N ASN A 330 -2.69 -23.40 -14.78
CA ASN A 330 -3.56 -23.94 -13.73
C ASN A 330 -2.93 -25.12 -12.96
N ASN A 331 -2.10 -25.93 -13.61
CA ASN A 331 -1.36 -26.99 -12.92
C ASN A 331 -0.21 -26.42 -12.08
N LEU A 332 0.51 -25.43 -12.61
CA LEU A 332 1.60 -24.77 -11.89
C LEU A 332 1.10 -24.04 -10.65
N THR A 333 -0.04 -23.36 -10.74
CA THR A 333 -0.67 -22.69 -9.59
C THR A 333 -1.07 -23.68 -8.50
N LYS A 334 -1.67 -24.83 -8.86
CA LYS A 334 -1.98 -25.90 -7.89
C LYS A 334 -0.73 -26.45 -7.21
N GLU A 335 0.37 -26.63 -7.95
CA GLU A 335 1.62 -27.12 -7.37
C GLU A 335 2.24 -26.11 -6.41
N LEU A 336 2.22 -24.82 -6.76
CA LEU A 336 2.66 -23.74 -5.88
C LEU A 336 1.82 -23.64 -4.61
N GLU A 337 0.50 -23.78 -4.72
CA GLU A 337 -0.40 -23.81 -3.55
C GLU A 337 -0.05 -24.95 -2.59
N LYS A 338 0.23 -26.14 -3.13
CA LYS A 338 0.67 -27.30 -2.34
C LYS A 338 2.01 -27.04 -1.64
N GLN A 339 2.98 -26.42 -2.33
CA GLN A 339 4.26 -26.06 -1.71
C GLN A 339 4.09 -25.04 -0.58
N ILE A 340 3.21 -24.05 -0.75
CA ILE A 340 2.89 -23.08 0.30
C ILE A 340 2.27 -23.76 1.52
N GLU A 341 1.40 -24.74 1.32
CA GLU A 341 0.78 -25.50 2.42
C GLU A 341 1.81 -26.33 3.21
N ILE A 342 2.75 -26.98 2.52
CA ILE A 342 3.87 -27.69 3.14
C ILE A 342 4.72 -26.73 3.98
N LEU A 343 5.12 -25.59 3.41
CA LEU A 343 5.93 -24.59 4.10
C LEU A 343 5.22 -23.98 5.32
N LYS A 344 3.89 -23.81 5.26
CA LYS A 344 3.10 -23.36 6.41
C LYS A 344 3.13 -24.38 7.54
N THR A 345 2.94 -25.65 7.22
CA THR A 345 2.96 -26.75 8.19
C THR A 345 4.33 -26.85 8.87
N GLU A 346 5.41 -26.70 8.09
CA GLU A 346 6.78 -26.73 8.63
C GLU A 346 7.09 -25.53 9.54
N ASN A 347 6.62 -24.33 9.19
CA ASN A 347 6.72 -23.16 10.07
C ASN A 347 5.94 -23.34 11.38
N GLU A 348 4.76 -23.95 11.32
CA GLU A 348 3.96 -24.23 12.51
C GLU A 348 4.65 -25.24 13.43
N PHE A 349 5.24 -26.28 12.85
CA PHE A 349 6.05 -27.25 13.59
C PHE A 349 7.27 -26.59 14.27
N GLN A 350 8.00 -25.74 13.55
CA GLN A 350 9.14 -25.00 14.12
C GLN A 350 8.71 -24.07 15.26
N LYS A 351 7.57 -23.39 15.11
CA LYS A 351 7.02 -22.52 16.15
C LYS A 351 6.68 -23.29 17.42
N ASN A 352 6.08 -24.47 17.28
CA ASN A 352 5.77 -25.35 18.41
C ASN A 352 7.05 -25.86 19.09
N ALA A 353 8.08 -26.22 18.30
CA ALA A 353 9.37 -26.65 18.84
C ALA A 353 10.07 -25.53 19.64
N ILE A 354 10.02 -24.28 19.16
CA ILE A 354 10.56 -23.11 19.87
C ILE A 354 9.78 -22.87 21.17
N GLN A 355 8.45 -22.96 21.14
CA GLN A 355 7.63 -22.79 22.32
C GLN A 355 7.94 -23.86 23.38
N GLN A 356 8.09 -25.12 22.96
CA GLN A 356 8.47 -26.21 23.85
C GLN A 356 9.85 -25.98 24.47
N HIS A 357 10.84 -25.58 23.67
CA HIS A 357 12.18 -25.28 24.16
C HIS A 357 12.19 -24.15 25.21
N ASN A 358 11.36 -23.11 25.01
CA ASN A 358 11.24 -22.03 26.00
C ASN A 358 10.62 -22.52 27.32
N LEU A 359 9.60 -23.38 27.26
CA LEU A 359 9.01 -24.00 28.45
C LEU A 359 10.04 -24.86 29.19
N ASP A 360 10.82 -25.65 28.47
CA ASP A 360 11.88 -26.49 29.04
C ASP A 360 12.97 -25.64 29.72
N GLN A 361 13.32 -24.48 29.13
CA GLN A 361 14.26 -23.52 29.75
C GLN A 361 13.71 -22.88 31.02
N GLU A 362 12.45 -22.45 31.03
CA GLU A 362 11.79 -21.91 32.23
C GLU A 362 11.72 -22.95 33.35
N GLU A 363 11.43 -24.20 33.01
CA GLU A 363 11.37 -25.30 33.98
C GLU A 363 12.76 -25.62 34.54
N LEU A 364 13.79 -25.64 33.69
CA LEU A 364 15.18 -25.81 34.13
C LEU A 364 15.62 -24.66 35.06
N GLU A 365 15.26 -23.42 34.73
CA GLU A 365 15.56 -22.25 35.55
C GLU A 365 14.84 -22.32 36.90
N PHE A 366 13.56 -22.68 36.89
CA PHE A 366 12.79 -22.92 38.11
C PHE A 366 13.44 -23.99 38.99
N LEU A 367 13.81 -25.14 38.44
CA LEU A 367 14.47 -26.22 39.19
C LEU A 367 15.79 -25.75 39.83
N ARG A 368 16.59 -24.99 39.07
CA ARG A 368 17.85 -24.41 39.56
C ARG A 368 17.61 -23.43 40.71
N LEU A 369 16.64 -22.55 40.58
CA LEU A 369 16.28 -21.57 41.62
C LEU A 369 15.66 -22.26 42.84
N ASN A 370 14.88 -23.32 42.65
CA ASN A 370 14.27 -24.10 43.72
C ASN A 370 15.32 -24.75 44.62
N LEU A 371 16.43 -25.25 44.05
CA LEU A 371 17.56 -25.78 44.84
C LEU A 371 18.17 -24.73 45.78
N ILE A 372 18.16 -23.45 45.40
CA ILE A 372 18.80 -22.36 46.14
C ILE A 372 17.82 -21.70 47.12
N TYR A 373 16.58 -21.45 46.70
CA TYR A 373 15.63 -20.59 47.40
C TYR A 373 14.44 -21.33 48.05
N SER A 374 14.31 -22.65 47.88
CA SER A 374 13.25 -23.48 48.49
C SER A 374 13.08 -23.22 50.00
N SER A 375 14.19 -23.14 50.73
CA SER A 375 14.18 -22.93 52.18
C SER A 375 13.58 -21.59 52.63
N LYS A 376 13.54 -20.57 51.75
CA LYS A 376 12.97 -19.24 52.03
C LYS A 376 11.49 -19.15 51.65
N CYS A 377 11.07 -19.81 50.57
CA CYS A 377 9.70 -19.75 50.09
C CYS A 377 8.78 -20.80 50.72
N GLN A 378 9.32 -21.86 51.33
CA GLN A 378 8.54 -22.95 51.92
C GLN A 378 8.04 -22.62 53.34
N SER A 379 6.74 -22.82 53.57
CA SER A 379 6.15 -22.78 54.91
C SER A 379 6.67 -23.91 55.82
N LYS A 380 7.20 -23.54 56.99
CA LYS A 380 7.67 -24.47 58.04
C LYS A 380 6.82 -24.28 59.30
N LYS A 381 5.69 -25.01 59.38
CA LYS A 381 4.75 -25.13 60.53
C LYS A 381 3.82 -23.93 60.80
N LEU A 382 2.81 -24.20 61.64
CA LEU A 382 1.51 -23.53 61.89
C LEU A 382 1.48 -21.98 61.99
N PHE A 383 2.61 -21.29 62.04
CA PHE A 383 2.70 -19.82 62.12
C PHE A 383 3.80 -19.21 61.22
N SER A 384 4.08 -19.82 60.05
CA SER A 384 5.13 -19.31 59.13
C SER A 384 4.58 -18.56 57.91
N THR A 385 5.24 -17.46 57.53
CA THR A 385 4.98 -16.59 56.38
C THR A 385 5.53 -17.16 55.06
N GLY A 386 5.14 -18.38 54.68
CA GLY A 386 5.62 -19.03 53.45
C GLY A 386 4.52 -19.76 52.68
N PHE A 387 4.82 -20.16 51.45
CA PHE A 387 3.88 -20.82 50.55
C PHE A 387 3.98 -22.36 50.64
N LYS A 388 2.88 -23.05 50.31
CA LYS A 388 2.85 -24.52 50.23
C LYS A 388 3.56 -24.97 48.95
N VAL A 389 4.44 -25.96 49.04
CA VAL A 389 5.19 -26.49 47.88
C VAL A 389 4.22 -26.96 46.80
N GLY A 390 4.47 -26.54 45.56
CA GLY A 390 3.64 -26.88 44.39
C GLY A 390 2.49 -25.90 44.09
N THR A 391 2.36 -24.83 44.87
CA THR A 391 1.40 -23.75 44.57
C THR A 391 1.97 -22.74 43.55
N PRO A 392 1.12 -22.04 42.77
CA PRO A 392 1.56 -20.99 41.86
C PRO A 392 2.36 -19.90 42.59
N GLU A 393 1.94 -19.52 43.79
CA GLU A 393 2.61 -18.50 44.60
C GLU A 393 3.99 -18.96 45.08
N TYR A 394 4.15 -20.27 45.35
CA TYR A 394 5.47 -20.86 45.63
C TYR A 394 6.38 -20.81 44.40
N LYS A 395 5.86 -21.14 43.22
CA LYS A 395 6.63 -21.08 41.97
C LYS A 395 7.11 -19.64 41.69
N GLU A 396 6.23 -18.67 41.88
CA GLU A 396 6.53 -17.26 41.69
C GLU A 396 7.56 -16.73 42.69
N CYS A 397 7.45 -17.06 43.98
CA CYS A 397 8.46 -16.73 45.00
C CYS A 397 9.86 -17.27 44.64
N ILE A 398 9.94 -18.49 44.09
CA ILE A 398 11.20 -19.11 43.64
C ILE A 398 11.76 -18.37 42.43
N MET A 399 10.92 -18.07 41.43
CA MET A 399 11.33 -17.30 40.24
C MET A 399 11.79 -15.88 40.60
N GLN A 400 11.23 -15.28 41.67
CA GLN A 400 11.67 -14.01 42.23
C GLN A 400 12.87 -14.12 43.21
N LYS A 401 13.57 -15.27 43.23
CA LYS A 401 14.78 -15.50 44.03
C LYS A 401 14.55 -15.35 45.54
N GLY A 402 13.36 -15.74 46.02
CA GLY A 402 13.01 -15.74 47.44
C GLY A 402 12.55 -14.39 47.99
N LYS A 403 12.09 -13.47 47.13
CA LYS A 403 11.32 -12.30 47.56
C LYS A 403 9.86 -12.70 47.72
N ILE A 404 9.31 -12.44 48.90
CA ILE A 404 7.88 -12.56 49.16
C ILE A 404 7.32 -11.17 48.89
N SER A 405 6.46 -11.05 47.87
CA SER A 405 5.68 -9.83 47.66
C SER A 405 4.68 -9.72 48.82
N ASP A 406 4.79 -8.65 49.60
CA ASP A 406 3.87 -8.32 50.70
C ASP A 406 2.43 -8.14 50.23
#